data_AF-A0A3D1SN24-F1
#
_entry.id   AF-A0A3D1SN24-F1
#
_cell.length_a   1.000
_cell.length_b   1.000
_cell.length_c   1.000
_cell.angle_alpha   90.00
_cell.angle_beta   90.00
_cell.angle_gamma   90.00
#
_symmetry.space_group_name_H-M   'P 1'
#
loop_
_entity.id
_entity.type
_entity.pdbx_description
1 polymer ?
#
loop_
_entity_poly.entity_id
_entity_poly.type
_entity_poly.pdbx_seq_one_letter_code
_entity_poly.pdbx_strand_id
1 'polypeptide(L)'
;AFSRREVGISLLDAHAGSPSSALEMLRRHSQGHVMDELIEHLHEWENWSAELLESHLSYPVLMYYRSQHDRQSWLSALTTILDVSALLTIGIDEVPEKAAWFTFAIACHAAIDLGQVFATSPDDTQIRRLPHEDFIRLKEALIEIGIPLHDEDTAEERLAALREQYEPYVITLARYLQMPLSGWVDVLETADDWQTSAWNHKKQA
;
A
#
# COMPACT_ATOMS: atom_id res chain seq x y z
N ALA A 1 13.53 13.77 8.52
CA ALA A 1 12.15 13.28 8.62
C ALA A 1 11.40 13.54 7.31
N PHE A 2 10.83 14.73 7.06
CA PHE A 2 10.00 15.00 5.86
C PHE A 2 10.65 14.61 4.52
N SER A 3 11.88 15.06 4.24
CA SER A 3 12.55 14.73 2.97
C SER A 3 12.79 13.21 2.79
N ARG A 4 13.13 12.47 3.86
CA ARG A 4 13.32 11.00 3.77
C ARG A 4 12.01 10.27 3.52
N ARG A 5 10.93 10.70 4.18
CA ARG A 5 9.57 10.20 3.93
C ARG A 5 9.20 10.32 2.45
N GLU A 6 9.39 11.51 1.87
CA GLU A 6 9.00 11.81 0.49
C GLU A 6 9.83 11.05 -0.56
N VAL A 7 11.10 10.72 -0.27
CA VAL A 7 11.91 9.89 -1.17
C VAL A 7 11.27 8.52 -1.38
N GLY A 8 10.86 7.84 -0.30
CA GLY A 8 10.20 6.53 -0.41
C GLY A 8 8.88 6.60 -1.19
N ILE A 9 8.08 7.64 -0.95
CA ILE A 9 6.81 7.85 -1.66
C ILE A 9 7.04 8.10 -3.16
N SER A 10 8.06 8.88 -3.52
CA SER A 10 8.41 9.15 -4.91
C SER A 10 8.88 7.88 -5.64
N LEU A 11 9.62 7.01 -4.94
CA LEU A 11 10.02 5.71 -5.48
C LEU A 11 8.81 4.79 -5.68
N LEU A 12 7.82 4.83 -4.77
CA LEU A 12 6.61 4.01 -4.86
C LEU A 12 5.87 4.21 -6.19
N ASP A 13 5.86 5.42 -6.75
CA ASP A 13 5.21 5.71 -8.04
C ASP A 13 5.70 4.78 -9.16
N ALA A 14 7.02 4.59 -9.23
CA ALA A 14 7.63 3.75 -10.25
C ALA A 14 7.30 2.26 -10.04
N HIS A 15 7.08 1.84 -8.80
CA HIS A 15 6.84 0.44 -8.47
C HIS A 15 5.37 0.06 -8.40
N ALA A 16 4.47 0.94 -7.97
CA ALA A 16 3.08 0.64 -7.67
C ALA A 16 2.07 1.57 -8.37
N GLY A 17 2.54 2.53 -9.18
CA GLY A 17 1.72 3.49 -9.91
C GLY A 17 1.23 4.68 -9.09
N SER A 18 0.46 5.56 -9.76
CA SER A 18 -0.21 6.72 -9.14
C SER A 18 -1.68 6.81 -9.57
N PRO A 19 -2.66 6.52 -8.69
CA PRO A 19 -2.49 6.13 -7.28
C PRO A 19 -1.84 4.75 -7.13
N SER A 20 -1.10 4.56 -6.04
CA SER A 20 -0.37 3.31 -5.79
C SER A 20 -1.31 2.15 -5.45
N SER A 21 -1.13 0.97 -6.03
CA SER A 21 -1.93 -0.22 -5.70
C SER A 21 -1.08 -1.47 -5.51
N ALA A 22 -1.57 -2.42 -4.69
CA ALA A 22 -0.86 -3.67 -4.44
C ALA A 22 -0.77 -4.54 -5.68
N LEU A 23 -1.84 -4.57 -6.48
CA LEU A 23 -1.88 -5.30 -7.74
C LEU A 23 -0.86 -4.76 -8.75
N GLU A 24 -0.76 -3.44 -8.88
CA GLU A 24 0.20 -2.83 -9.81
C GLU A 24 1.64 -3.08 -9.37
N MET A 25 1.91 -3.06 -8.06
CA MET A 25 3.21 -3.44 -7.54
C MET A 25 3.60 -4.86 -7.91
N LEU A 26 2.71 -5.83 -7.68
CA LEU A 26 2.95 -7.22 -8.07
C LEU A 26 3.05 -7.37 -9.59
N ARG A 27 2.24 -6.66 -10.37
CA ARG A 27 2.30 -6.68 -11.84
C ARG A 27 3.67 -6.24 -12.35
N ARG A 28 4.21 -5.12 -11.86
CA ARG A 28 5.52 -4.60 -12.30
C ARG A 28 6.68 -5.51 -11.89
N HIS A 29 6.59 -6.13 -10.71
CA HIS A 29 7.60 -7.06 -10.21
C HIS A 29 7.44 -8.49 -10.76
N SER A 30 6.28 -8.86 -11.33
CA SER A 30 6.06 -10.16 -12.00
C SER A 30 6.73 -10.28 -13.37
N GLN A 31 7.02 -9.14 -14.02
CA GLN A 31 7.59 -9.09 -15.36
C GLN A 31 9.12 -9.25 -15.32
N GLY A 32 9.59 -10.47 -15.03
CA GLY A 32 11.01 -10.84 -14.99
C GLY A 32 11.32 -11.78 -13.82
N HIS A 33 12.55 -12.32 -13.74
CA HIS A 33 13.02 -13.07 -12.55
C HIS A 33 13.32 -12.11 -11.38
N VAL A 34 12.36 -11.25 -11.04
CA VAL A 34 12.49 -9.99 -10.27
C VAL A 34 12.02 -10.16 -8.82
N MET A 35 11.71 -11.38 -8.38
CA MET A 35 11.29 -11.65 -7.00
C MET A 35 12.34 -11.24 -5.95
N ASP A 36 13.63 -11.29 -6.29
CA ASP A 36 14.70 -10.79 -5.41
C ASP A 36 14.62 -9.26 -5.22
N GLU A 37 14.24 -8.50 -6.25
CA GLU A 37 14.06 -7.05 -6.15
C GLU A 37 12.84 -6.72 -5.28
N LEU A 38 11.76 -7.50 -5.37
CA LEU A 38 10.59 -7.32 -4.51
C LEU A 38 10.95 -7.50 -3.03
N ILE A 39 11.81 -8.47 -2.69
CA ILE A 39 12.31 -8.66 -1.32
C ILE A 39 13.11 -7.46 -0.85
N GLU A 40 14.01 -6.94 -1.68
CA GLU A 40 14.79 -5.74 -1.37
C GLU A 40 13.85 -4.55 -1.10
N HIS A 41 12.84 -4.36 -1.95
CA HIS A 41 11.83 -3.33 -1.75
C HIS A 41 11.05 -3.50 -0.44
N LEU A 42 10.67 -4.73 -0.08
CA LEU A 42 10.02 -4.97 1.21
C LEU A 42 10.90 -4.53 2.38
N HIS A 43 12.20 -4.84 2.35
CA HIS A 43 13.12 -4.40 3.39
C HIS A 43 13.32 -2.89 3.42
N GLU A 44 13.30 -2.21 2.28
CA GLU A 44 13.30 -0.74 2.24
C GLU A 44 12.04 -0.16 2.89
N TRP A 45 10.88 -0.76 2.61
CA TRP A 45 9.60 -0.33 3.19
C TRP A 45 9.44 -0.69 4.66
N GLU A 46 10.06 -1.78 5.11
CA GLU A 46 10.20 -2.12 6.53
C GLU A 46 10.92 -0.98 7.26
N ASN A 47 12.08 -0.57 6.75
CA ASN A 47 12.87 0.54 7.31
C ASN A 47 12.13 1.88 7.19
N TRP A 48 11.51 2.17 6.05
CA TRP A 48 10.74 3.39 5.84
C TRP A 48 9.57 3.49 6.82
N SER A 49 8.88 2.38 7.10
CA SER A 49 7.77 2.34 8.06
C SER A 49 8.26 2.59 9.49
N ALA A 50 9.42 2.07 9.86
CA ALA A 50 10.06 2.36 11.14
C ALA A 50 10.45 3.84 11.27
N GLU A 51 11.04 4.42 10.23
CA GLU A 51 11.37 5.86 10.19
C GLU A 51 10.11 6.74 10.24
N LEU A 52 9.04 6.33 9.56
CA LEU A 52 7.75 7.02 9.59
C LEU A 52 7.20 7.04 11.02
N LEU A 53 7.11 5.86 11.64
CA LEU A 53 6.64 5.68 13.01
C LEU A 53 7.43 6.55 13.99
N GLU A 54 8.76 6.42 14.01
CA GLU A 54 9.62 7.19 14.91
C GLU A 54 9.41 8.70 14.72
N SER A 55 9.51 9.17 13.47
CA SER A 55 9.49 10.60 13.21
C SER A 55 8.13 11.25 13.49
N HIS A 56 7.03 10.54 13.25
CA HIS A 56 5.68 11.07 13.43
C HIS A 56 5.20 10.94 14.89
N LEU A 57 5.71 9.97 15.64
CA LEU A 57 5.54 9.96 17.11
C LEU A 57 6.34 11.08 17.77
N SER A 58 7.60 11.30 17.35
CA SER A 58 8.45 12.36 17.86
C SER A 58 7.92 13.76 17.49
N TYR A 59 7.35 13.91 16.29
CA TYR A 59 6.84 15.18 15.76
C TYR A 59 5.47 15.01 15.07
N PRO A 60 4.35 14.91 15.83
CA PRO A 60 3.01 14.68 15.28
C PRO A 60 2.55 15.69 14.24
N VAL A 61 3.10 16.91 14.26
CA VAL A 61 2.83 17.94 13.25
C VAL A 61 3.15 17.48 11.83
N LEU A 62 4.09 16.54 11.65
CA LEU A 62 4.48 16.00 10.34
C LEU A 62 3.35 15.25 9.64
N MET A 63 2.41 14.70 10.40
CA MET A 63 1.24 13.98 9.86
C MET A 63 0.35 14.87 8.98
N TYR A 64 0.35 16.18 9.25
CA TYR A 64 -0.44 17.16 8.49
C TYR A 64 0.25 17.62 7.18
N TYR A 65 1.56 17.40 7.03
CA TYR A 65 2.27 17.81 5.83
C TYR A 65 1.96 16.86 4.67
N ARG A 66 1.24 17.39 3.67
CA ARG A 66 0.91 16.71 2.41
C ARG A 66 2.18 16.34 1.65
N SER A 67 2.10 15.25 0.89
CA SER A 67 3.16 14.85 -0.03
C SER A 67 3.18 15.77 -1.25
N GLN A 68 4.31 15.81 -1.96
CA GLN A 68 4.53 16.78 -3.04
C GLN A 68 3.72 16.52 -4.32
N HIS A 69 3.17 15.31 -4.49
CA HIS A 69 2.39 14.90 -5.65
C HIS A 69 0.91 14.72 -5.29
N ASP A 70 -0.01 15.27 -6.09
CA ASP A 70 -1.44 15.35 -5.78
C ASP A 70 -2.13 13.97 -5.64
N ARG A 71 -1.59 12.94 -6.31
CA ARG A 71 -2.11 11.56 -6.27
C ARG A 71 -1.39 10.67 -5.26
N GLN A 72 -0.44 11.22 -4.50
CA GLN A 72 0.35 10.47 -3.54
C GLN A 72 0.17 11.05 -2.14
N SER A 73 0.14 10.17 -1.15
CA SER A 73 0.23 10.58 0.24
C SER A 73 1.00 9.54 1.03
N TRP A 74 1.68 9.97 2.10
CA TRP A 74 2.36 9.05 3.00
C TRP A 74 1.41 7.99 3.56
N LEU A 75 0.14 8.35 3.77
CA LEU A 75 -0.87 7.42 4.29
C LEU A 75 -1.28 6.41 3.22
N SER A 76 -1.48 6.84 1.97
CA SER A 76 -1.76 5.95 0.84
C SER A 76 -0.58 5.02 0.56
N ALA A 77 0.65 5.52 0.67
CA ALA A 77 1.86 4.72 0.52
C ALA A 77 1.95 3.64 1.60
N LEU A 78 1.83 4.01 2.88
CA LEU A 78 1.81 3.07 4.00
C LEU A 78 0.71 2.00 3.82
N THR A 79 -0.48 2.43 3.39
CA THR A 79 -1.61 1.53 3.14
C THR A 79 -1.33 0.56 2.00
N THR A 80 -0.70 1.02 0.91
CA THR A 80 -0.33 0.16 -0.21
C THR A 80 0.67 -0.91 0.21
N ILE A 81 1.65 -0.57 1.05
CA ILE A 81 2.60 -1.54 1.59
C ILE A 81 1.95 -2.54 2.53
N LEU A 82 1.00 -2.11 3.36
CA LEU A 82 0.17 -3.01 4.16
C LEU A 82 -0.63 -3.98 3.28
N ASP A 83 -1.24 -3.49 2.22
CA ASP A 83 -2.00 -4.30 1.26
C ASP A 83 -1.09 -5.35 0.58
N VAL A 84 0.07 -4.92 0.05
CA VAL A 84 1.07 -5.80 -0.60
C VAL A 84 1.60 -6.85 0.37
N SER A 85 2.04 -6.43 1.55
CA SER A 85 2.63 -7.36 2.53
C SER A 85 1.60 -8.33 3.09
N ALA A 86 0.34 -7.93 3.25
CA ALA A 86 -0.75 -8.83 3.63
C ALA A 86 -1.03 -9.87 2.53
N LEU A 87 -1.07 -9.43 1.27
CA LEU A 87 -1.30 -10.29 0.11
C LEU A 87 -0.16 -11.32 -0.06
N LEU A 88 1.09 -10.89 0.11
CA LEU A 88 2.26 -11.79 0.07
C LEU A 88 2.27 -12.79 1.24
N THR A 89 1.81 -12.37 2.41
CA THR A 89 1.72 -13.23 3.61
C THR A 89 0.72 -14.37 3.44
N ILE A 90 -0.38 -14.16 2.71
CA ILE A 90 -1.36 -15.25 2.49
C ILE A 90 -0.92 -16.27 1.43
N GLY A 91 0.23 -16.06 0.78
CA GLY A 91 0.86 -17.05 -0.07
C GLY A 91 0.77 -16.68 -1.54
N ILE A 92 1.89 -16.13 -2.00
CA ILE A 92 2.29 -16.02 -3.40
C ILE A 92 3.53 -16.89 -3.55
N ASP A 93 3.55 -17.77 -4.55
CA ASP A 93 4.73 -18.59 -4.84
C ASP A 93 5.98 -17.72 -5.07
N GLU A 94 7.15 -18.20 -4.63
CA GLU A 94 8.47 -17.59 -4.84
C GLU A 94 8.85 -16.36 -3.98
N VAL A 95 7.97 -15.83 -3.12
CA VAL A 95 8.34 -14.75 -2.17
C VAL A 95 8.56 -15.27 -0.74
N PRO A 96 9.70 -14.99 -0.09
CA PRO A 96 9.93 -15.35 1.31
C PRO A 96 8.92 -14.70 2.26
N GLU A 97 8.01 -15.51 2.80
CA GLU A 97 6.95 -15.14 3.75
C GLU A 97 7.44 -14.25 4.91
N LYS A 98 8.69 -14.44 5.36
CA LYS A 98 9.28 -13.67 6.46
C LYS A 98 9.45 -12.18 6.16
N ALA A 99 9.92 -11.82 4.96
CA ALA A 99 10.16 -10.40 4.62
C ALA A 99 8.84 -9.64 4.52
N ALA A 100 7.83 -10.26 3.91
CA ALA A 100 6.47 -9.75 3.87
C ALA A 100 5.90 -9.59 5.29
N TRP A 101 6.05 -10.61 6.15
CA TRP A 101 5.57 -10.55 7.53
C TRP A 101 6.23 -9.45 8.37
N PHE A 102 7.55 -9.28 8.30
CA PHE A 102 8.23 -8.22 9.06
C PHE A 102 7.81 -6.83 8.59
N THR A 103 7.72 -6.62 7.27
CA THR A 103 7.21 -5.38 6.68
C THR A 103 5.77 -5.10 7.13
N PHE A 104 4.90 -6.12 7.08
CA PHE A 104 3.52 -6.03 7.54
C PHE A 104 3.44 -5.64 9.01
N ALA A 105 4.24 -6.28 9.87
CA ALA A 105 4.22 -6.06 11.31
C ALA A 105 4.62 -4.61 11.67
N ILE A 106 5.70 -4.08 11.09
CA ILE A 106 6.13 -2.70 11.40
C ILE A 106 5.19 -1.66 10.77
N ALA A 107 4.64 -1.91 9.58
CA ALA A 107 3.68 -1.01 8.96
C ALA A 107 2.34 -1.00 9.73
N CYS A 108 1.90 -2.14 10.27
CA CYS A 108 0.73 -2.24 11.14
C CYS A 108 0.96 -1.43 12.41
N HIS A 109 2.11 -1.60 13.05
CA HIS A 109 2.50 -0.83 14.23
C HIS A 109 2.48 0.68 13.95
N ALA A 110 3.02 1.10 12.80
CA ALA A 110 2.94 2.50 12.36
C ALA A 110 1.49 2.98 12.23
N ALA A 111 0.61 2.25 11.54
CA ALA A 111 -0.78 2.64 11.38
C ALA A 111 -1.53 2.76 12.72
N ILE A 112 -1.34 1.79 13.61
CA ILE A 112 -2.01 1.73 14.91
C ILE A 112 -1.57 2.90 15.80
N ASP A 113 -0.26 3.06 16.02
CA ASP A 113 0.27 4.06 16.95
C ASP A 113 -0.04 5.49 16.46
N LEU A 114 0.10 5.72 15.16
CA LEU A 114 -0.24 7.00 14.54
C LEU A 114 -1.75 7.29 14.62
N GLY A 115 -2.60 6.28 14.51
CA GLY A 115 -4.03 6.42 14.78
C GLY A 115 -4.32 6.79 16.24
N GLN A 116 -3.59 6.20 17.18
CA GLN A 116 -3.76 6.48 18.61
C GLN A 116 -3.32 7.91 19.01
N VAL A 117 -2.31 8.48 18.34
CA VAL A 117 -1.87 9.87 18.58
C VAL A 117 -3.02 10.87 18.44
N PHE A 118 -3.96 10.63 17.51
CA PHE A 118 -5.11 11.51 17.33
C PHE A 118 -6.32 11.18 18.21
N ALA A 119 -6.19 10.20 19.11
CA ALA A 119 -7.28 9.67 19.94
C ALA A 119 -8.54 9.32 19.13
N THR A 120 -8.35 9.00 17.86
CA THR A 120 -9.44 8.65 16.97
C THR A 120 -9.77 7.18 17.18
N SER A 121 -11.01 6.87 17.57
CA SER A 121 -11.47 5.49 17.65
C SER A 121 -11.27 4.79 16.30
N PRO A 122 -10.74 3.54 16.27
CA PRO A 122 -10.74 2.76 15.03
C PRO A 122 -12.17 2.70 14.47
N ASP A 123 -12.27 2.72 13.16
CA ASP A 123 -13.56 2.73 12.49
C ASP A 123 -14.31 1.41 12.71
N ASP A 124 -15.40 1.47 13.49
CA ASP A 124 -16.26 0.31 13.77
C ASP A 124 -17.40 0.16 12.73
N THR A 125 -17.39 0.99 11.67
CA THR A 125 -18.44 0.94 10.64
C THR A 125 -18.29 -0.23 9.65
N GLN A 126 -17.30 -1.11 9.87
CA GLN A 126 -16.98 -2.26 9.03
C GLN A 126 -16.81 -1.90 7.53
N ILE A 127 -16.30 -0.71 7.23
CA ILE A 127 -16.03 -0.35 5.84
C ILE A 127 -14.96 -1.29 5.27
N ARG A 128 -15.33 -2.03 4.24
CA ARG A 128 -14.44 -2.92 3.50
C ARG A 128 -13.83 -2.14 2.34
N ARG A 129 -12.50 -1.91 2.36
CA ARG A 129 -11.78 -1.35 1.20
C ARG A 129 -11.71 -2.30 0.02
N LEU A 130 -11.78 -3.61 0.29
CA LEU A 130 -11.87 -4.68 -0.71
C LEU A 130 -13.11 -5.54 -0.40
N PRO A 131 -14.26 -5.22 -1.02
CA PRO A 131 -15.45 -6.06 -1.06
C PRO A 131 -15.21 -7.38 -1.82
N HIS A 132 -16.11 -8.35 -1.68
CA HIS A 132 -16.00 -9.66 -2.34
C HIS A 132 -15.85 -9.55 -3.87
N GLU A 133 -16.61 -8.66 -4.51
CA GLU A 133 -16.52 -8.45 -5.97
C GLU A 133 -15.13 -7.99 -6.42
N ASP A 134 -14.49 -7.10 -5.65
CA ASP A 134 -13.14 -6.64 -5.94
C ASP A 134 -12.08 -7.68 -5.56
N PHE A 135 -12.34 -8.53 -4.55
CA PHE A 135 -11.47 -9.67 -4.25
C PHE A 135 -11.42 -10.65 -5.42
N ILE A 136 -12.57 -10.96 -6.03
CA ILE A 136 -12.62 -11.82 -7.22
C ILE A 136 -11.82 -11.19 -8.37
N ARG A 137 -12.01 -9.88 -8.63
CA ARG A 137 -11.24 -9.16 -9.66
C ARG A 137 -9.74 -9.15 -9.38
N LEU A 138 -9.34 -8.96 -8.12
CA LEU A 138 -7.95 -9.05 -7.69
C LEU A 138 -7.38 -10.45 -7.97
N LYS A 139 -8.11 -11.50 -7.59
CA LYS A 139 -7.71 -12.89 -7.81
C LYS A 139 -7.53 -13.20 -9.30
N GLU A 140 -8.48 -12.79 -10.13
CA GLU A 140 -8.40 -12.97 -11.59
C GLU A 140 -7.17 -12.26 -12.17
N ALA A 141 -6.93 -11.01 -11.77
CA ALA A 141 -5.77 -10.25 -12.23
C ALA A 141 -4.43 -10.86 -11.77
N LEU A 142 -4.38 -11.43 -10.57
CA LEU A 142 -3.22 -12.16 -10.05
C LEU A 142 -2.91 -13.43 -10.87
N ILE A 143 -3.95 -14.18 -11.25
CA ILE A 143 -3.81 -15.34 -12.15
C ILE A 143 -3.30 -14.91 -13.52
N GLU A 144 -3.80 -13.80 -14.08
CA GLU A 144 -3.37 -13.27 -15.38
C GLU A 144 -1.89 -12.88 -15.41
N ILE A 145 -1.35 -12.36 -14.30
CA ILE A 145 0.08 -12.01 -14.19
C ILE A 145 0.96 -13.21 -13.77
N GLY A 146 0.38 -14.41 -13.63
CA GLY A 146 1.10 -15.64 -13.32
C GLY A 146 1.44 -15.82 -11.84
N ILE A 147 0.75 -15.11 -10.94
CA ILE A 147 0.96 -15.16 -9.49
C ILE A 147 -0.33 -15.64 -8.80
N PRO A 148 -0.67 -16.95 -8.86
CA PRO A 148 -1.86 -17.46 -8.20
C PRO A 148 -1.72 -17.40 -6.67
N LEU A 149 -2.84 -17.22 -5.98
CA LEU A 149 -2.90 -17.30 -4.51
C LEU A 149 -2.87 -18.76 -4.04
N HIS A 150 -2.20 -19.01 -2.91
CA HIS A 150 -2.27 -20.29 -2.22
C HIS A 150 -3.62 -20.51 -1.55
N ASP A 151 -4.05 -21.77 -1.50
CA ASP A 151 -5.29 -22.20 -0.84
C ASP A 151 -6.48 -21.28 -1.20
N GLU A 152 -6.73 -21.10 -2.50
CA GLU A 152 -7.68 -20.11 -3.07
C GLU A 152 -9.04 -20.07 -2.36
N ASP A 153 -9.56 -21.23 -1.94
CA ASP A 153 -10.85 -21.35 -1.25
C ASP A 153 -10.89 -20.60 0.10
N THR A 154 -9.73 -20.43 0.75
CA THR A 154 -9.59 -19.76 2.06
C THR A 154 -8.86 -18.42 1.98
N ALA A 155 -8.37 -18.05 0.79
CA ALA A 155 -7.53 -16.86 0.60
C ALA A 155 -8.25 -15.56 0.97
N GLU A 156 -9.55 -15.44 0.67
CA GLU A 156 -10.34 -14.24 1.00
C GLU A 156 -10.44 -14.04 2.52
N GLU A 157 -10.76 -15.12 3.25
CA GLU A 157 -10.90 -15.08 4.71
C GLU A 157 -9.57 -14.76 5.40
N ARG A 158 -8.47 -15.37 4.91
CA ARG A 158 -7.12 -15.11 5.42
C ARG A 158 -6.70 -13.66 5.17
N LEU A 159 -6.98 -13.12 3.98
CA LEU A 159 -6.68 -11.72 3.65
C LEU A 159 -7.53 -10.76 4.51
N ALA A 160 -8.81 -11.07 4.70
CA ALA A 160 -9.69 -10.29 5.55
C ALA A 160 -9.18 -10.24 7.01
N ALA A 161 -8.73 -11.37 7.55
CA ALA A 161 -8.16 -11.43 8.91
C ALA A 161 -6.89 -10.58 9.08
N LEU A 162 -6.05 -10.46 8.05
CA LEU A 162 -4.91 -9.54 8.08
C LEU A 162 -5.38 -8.07 7.99
N ARG A 163 -6.34 -7.79 7.11
CA ARG A 163 -6.90 -6.43 6.91
C ARG A 163 -7.57 -5.86 8.16
N GLU A 164 -8.22 -6.69 8.96
CA GLU A 164 -8.81 -6.28 10.24
C GLU A 164 -7.79 -5.66 11.22
N GLN A 165 -6.50 -5.99 11.08
CA GLN A 165 -5.46 -5.49 11.97
C GLN A 165 -5.07 -4.03 11.70
N TYR A 166 -5.23 -3.54 10.47
CA TYR A 166 -4.76 -2.19 10.07
C TYR A 166 -5.83 -1.30 9.42
N GLU A 167 -6.80 -1.86 8.70
CA GLU A 167 -7.79 -1.07 7.94
C GLU A 167 -8.56 -0.06 8.81
N PRO A 168 -9.05 -0.42 10.01
CA PRO A 168 -9.77 0.51 10.86
C PRO A 168 -8.95 1.76 11.23
N TYR A 169 -7.63 1.64 11.33
CA TYR A 169 -6.73 2.74 11.69
C TYR A 169 -6.43 3.63 10.48
N VAL A 170 -6.07 3.05 9.33
CA VAL A 170 -5.78 3.84 8.13
C VAL A 170 -7.02 4.54 7.59
N ILE A 171 -8.21 3.92 7.70
CA ILE A 171 -9.49 4.55 7.31
C ILE A 171 -9.78 5.76 8.19
N THR A 172 -9.61 5.60 9.50
CA THR A 172 -9.82 6.69 10.45
C THR A 172 -8.83 7.84 10.23
N LEU A 173 -7.54 7.52 10.02
CA LEU A 173 -6.52 8.50 9.67
C LEU A 173 -6.85 9.23 8.36
N ALA A 174 -7.33 8.51 7.35
CA ALA A 174 -7.70 9.07 6.06
C ALA A 174 -8.84 10.09 6.18
N ARG A 175 -9.87 9.76 6.97
CA ARG A 175 -10.98 10.69 7.27
C ARG A 175 -10.49 11.88 8.08
N TYR A 176 -9.67 11.66 9.10
CA TYR A 176 -9.20 12.74 9.97
C TYR A 176 -8.31 13.74 9.21
N LEU A 177 -7.34 13.21 8.45
CA LEU A 177 -6.36 14.00 7.72
C LEU A 177 -6.87 14.48 6.36
N GLN A 178 -8.05 14.02 5.92
CA GLN A 178 -8.61 14.26 4.58
C GLN A 178 -7.64 13.82 3.48
N MET A 179 -7.01 12.65 3.67
CA MET A 179 -6.09 12.03 2.72
C MET A 179 -6.76 10.75 2.17
N PRO A 180 -7.19 10.72 0.90
CA PRO A 180 -7.82 9.52 0.34
C PRO A 180 -6.82 8.36 0.34
N LEU A 181 -7.33 7.15 0.59
CA LEU A 181 -6.55 5.91 0.51
C LEU A 181 -6.53 5.39 -0.92
N SER A 182 -5.49 4.64 -1.26
CA SER A 182 -5.44 3.82 -2.45
C SER A 182 -6.51 2.73 -2.43
N GLY A 183 -6.99 2.36 -3.62
CA GLY A 183 -7.82 1.18 -3.82
C GLY A 183 -6.97 -0.08 -4.02
N TRP A 184 -7.60 -1.25 -3.92
CA TRP A 184 -6.95 -2.54 -4.19
C TRP A 184 -6.90 -2.88 -5.67
N VAL A 185 -7.94 -2.51 -6.40
CA VAL A 185 -8.10 -2.77 -7.84
C VAL A 185 -8.24 -1.42 -8.53
N ASP A 186 -7.55 -1.26 -9.67
CA ASP A 186 -7.62 -0.03 -10.43
C ASP A 186 -9.04 0.22 -10.94
N VAL A 187 -9.47 1.48 -10.82
CA VAL A 187 -10.73 1.96 -11.40
C VAL A 187 -10.49 2.50 -12.82
N LEU A 188 -9.27 2.94 -13.15
CA LEU A 188 -8.89 3.51 -14.46
C LEU A 188 -7.37 3.33 -14.71
N GLU A 189 -6.97 2.97 -15.94
CA GLU A 189 -5.59 3.11 -16.42
C GLU A 189 -5.21 4.59 -16.44
N THR A 190 -4.63 5.09 -15.36
CA THR A 190 -4.09 6.46 -15.29
C THR A 190 -2.58 6.43 -15.41
N ALA A 191 -2.02 7.24 -16.32
CA ALA A 191 -0.58 7.40 -16.46
C ALA A 191 0.06 7.77 -15.11
N ASP A 192 1.24 7.21 -14.81
CA ASP A 192 1.98 7.50 -13.58
C ASP A 192 2.37 8.98 -13.50
N ASP A 193 2.60 9.50 -12.29
CA ASP A 193 2.97 10.91 -12.11
C ASP A 193 4.27 11.24 -12.86
N TRP A 194 5.27 10.34 -12.86
CA TRP A 194 6.52 10.50 -13.62
C TRP A 194 6.34 10.53 -15.15
N GLN A 195 5.26 9.95 -15.68
CA GLN A 195 4.95 9.97 -17.12
C GLN A 195 4.26 11.27 -17.54
N THR A 196 3.68 11.99 -16.58
CA THR A 196 3.03 13.28 -16.80
C THR A 196 4.03 14.42 -16.64
N SER A 197 3.99 15.38 -17.55
CA SER A 197 4.70 16.65 -17.38
C SER A 197 3.82 17.78 -17.89
N ALA A 198 4.04 18.99 -17.38
CA ALA A 198 3.36 20.19 -17.86
C ALA A 198 3.51 20.42 -19.39
N TRP A 199 4.45 19.71 -20.02
CA TRP A 199 4.78 19.81 -21.45
C TRP A 199 4.39 18.56 -22.25
N ASN A 200 3.98 17.46 -21.59
CA ASN A 200 3.52 16.22 -22.22
C ASN A 200 1.99 16.22 -22.43
N HIS A 201 1.46 17.26 -23.09
CA HIS A 201 0.12 17.19 -23.68
C HIS A 201 0.20 16.56 -25.08
N LYS A 202 0.46 15.25 -25.15
CA LYS A 202 0.23 14.52 -26.40
C LYS A 202 -1.24 14.14 -26.51
N LYS A 203 -1.96 15.00 -27.24
CA LYS A 203 -3.20 14.81 -27.99
C LYS A 203 -3.71 13.36 -28.00
N GLN A 204 -4.81 13.10 -27.30
CA GLN A 204 -5.77 12.08 -27.72
C GLN A 204 -6.89 12.83 -28.47
N ALA A 205 -6.95 12.60 -29.78
CA ALA A 205 -8.07 12.90 -30.66
C ALA A 205 -8.67 11.57 -31.10
#